data_AF-A0A3D3HW61-F1
#
_entry.id   AF-A0A3D3HW61-F1
#
_cell.length_a   1.000
_cell.length_b   1.000
_cell.length_c   1.000
_cell.angle_alpha   90.00
_cell.angle_beta   90.00
_cell.angle_gamma   90.00
#
_symmetry.space_group_name_H-M   'P 1'
#
loop_
_entity.id
_entity.type
_entity.pdbx_description
1 polymer ?
#
loop_
_entity_poly.entity_id
_entity_poly.type
_entity_poly.pdbx_seq_one_letter_code
_entity_poly.pdbx_strand_id
1 'polypeptide(L)'
;MPIPRMEKIIPVLKREVKKFHTPIVEVVAAKGHDPFCILISPMLSLRTKDATTAAASKRLFRVADTPRKIVALSHSRIEKLIYPVGFYHTKARSMKKTAQVLLEKYRGKVPDTIEKLVELPGVGRKTANLVVSLGFGKDGICVDTHVHRISNRLGYVRTKTPHETEFALRKKLPRKYWQDINVLLVTWGQNVCAPISPRCSVCAIRPWCKRVGVGKSR
;
A
#
# COMPACT_ATOMS: atom_id res chain seq x y z
N MET A 1 -2.83 8.01 31.13
CA MET A 1 -1.78 7.12 30.53
C MET A 1 -1.09 7.81 29.37
N PRO A 2 0.25 7.87 29.35
CA PRO A 2 1.01 8.55 28.30
C PRO A 2 0.71 7.97 26.90
N ILE A 3 0.88 8.81 25.88
CA ILE A 3 0.76 8.42 24.46
C ILE A 3 1.86 7.40 24.15
N PRO A 4 1.57 6.32 23.40
CA PRO A 4 2.60 5.39 22.93
C PRO A 4 3.72 6.14 22.21
N ARG A 5 4.96 5.94 22.64
CA ARG A 5 6.12 6.62 22.04
C ARG A 5 6.55 5.86 20.77
N MET A 6 6.08 6.31 19.61
CA MET A 6 6.43 5.70 18.31
C MET A 6 7.95 5.64 18.07
N GLU A 7 8.71 6.56 18.65
CA GLU A 7 10.17 6.56 18.61
C GLU A 7 10.82 5.37 19.31
N LYS A 8 10.13 4.76 20.29
CA LYS A 8 10.57 3.51 20.93
C LYS A 8 10.06 2.28 20.16
N ILE A 9 8.85 2.37 19.60
CA ILE A 9 8.18 1.26 18.90
C ILE A 9 8.81 0.97 17.54
N ILE A 10 9.08 2.00 16.74
CA ILE A 10 9.53 1.84 15.35
C ILE A 10 10.90 1.15 15.24
N PRO A 11 11.92 1.48 16.06
CA PRO A 11 13.18 0.75 16.03
C PRO A 11 13.03 -0.75 16.36
N VAL A 12 12.13 -1.08 17.28
CA VAL A 12 11.81 -2.48 17.62
C VAL A 12 11.13 -3.16 16.42
N LEU A 13 10.13 -2.51 15.82
CA LEU A 13 9.49 -3.04 14.61
C LEU A 13 10.49 -3.27 13.48
N LYS A 14 11.35 -2.29 13.18
CA LYS A 14 12.40 -2.41 12.14
C LYS A 14 13.32 -3.60 12.35
N ARG A 15 13.61 -3.96 13.61
CA ARG A 15 14.41 -5.15 13.95
C ARG A 15 13.61 -6.44 13.77
N GLU A 16 12.40 -6.47 14.30
CA GLU A 16 11.60 -7.69 14.36
C GLU A 16 11.02 -8.09 13.00
N VAL A 17 10.66 -7.13 12.14
CA VAL A 17 10.07 -7.45 10.82
C VAL A 17 11.05 -8.16 9.90
N LYS A 18 12.37 -8.05 10.14
CA LYS A 18 13.41 -8.78 9.39
C LYS A 18 13.29 -10.30 9.50
N LYS A 19 12.58 -10.80 10.53
CA LYS A 19 12.32 -12.23 10.74
C LYS A 19 11.17 -12.75 9.87
N PHE A 20 10.42 -11.86 9.22
CA PHE A 20 9.22 -12.19 8.47
C PHE A 20 9.37 -11.88 6.99
N HIS A 21 8.60 -12.58 6.16
CA HIS A 21 8.46 -12.22 4.76
C HIS A 21 7.71 -10.88 4.66
N THR A 22 8.32 -9.90 4.00
CA THR A 22 7.74 -8.56 3.86
C THR A 22 6.82 -8.53 2.63
N PRO A 23 5.64 -7.88 2.69
CA PRO A 23 4.68 -7.86 1.57
C PRO A 23 5.27 -7.27 0.29
N ILE A 24 4.91 -7.88 -0.85
CA ILE A 24 5.43 -7.58 -2.21
C ILE A 24 4.95 -6.24 -2.78
N VAL A 25 4.14 -5.45 -2.06
CA VAL A 25 3.78 -4.09 -2.50
C VAL A 25 5.05 -3.24 -2.75
N GLU A 26 6.18 -3.57 -2.12
CA GLU A 26 7.51 -3.02 -2.44
C GLU A 26 8.23 -3.70 -3.61
N VAL A 27 7.96 -4.96 -3.93
CA VAL A 27 8.66 -5.69 -5.02
C VAL A 27 8.28 -5.13 -6.39
N VAL A 28 7.17 -4.41 -6.54
CA VAL A 28 6.90 -3.72 -7.82
C VAL A 28 7.74 -2.46 -8.01
N ALA A 29 8.53 -2.05 -7.01
CA ALA A 29 9.67 -1.15 -7.17
C ALA A 29 10.87 -1.80 -7.89
N ALA A 30 10.77 -3.06 -8.36
CA ALA A 30 11.81 -3.71 -9.17
C ALA A 30 12.08 -3.02 -10.53
N LYS A 31 11.31 -1.99 -10.91
CA LYS A 31 11.57 -1.11 -12.07
C LYS A 31 11.94 0.33 -11.71
N GLY A 32 12.19 0.62 -10.43
CA GLY A 32 12.44 1.97 -9.93
C GLY A 32 11.17 2.73 -9.55
N HIS A 33 11.35 3.96 -9.10
CA HIS A 33 10.32 4.88 -8.59
C HIS A 33 9.40 5.43 -9.70
N ASP A 34 9.10 4.66 -10.77
CA ASP A 34 8.25 5.13 -11.87
C ASP A 34 6.78 5.27 -11.41
N PRO A 35 6.19 6.48 -11.45
CA PRO A 35 4.83 6.71 -10.97
C PRO A 35 3.77 5.88 -11.70
N PHE A 36 3.96 5.57 -12.98
CA PHE A 36 2.98 4.81 -13.75
C PHE A 36 2.98 3.33 -13.37
N CYS A 37 4.16 2.73 -13.23
CA CYS A 37 4.27 1.37 -12.72
C CYS A 37 3.67 1.26 -11.32
N ILE A 38 3.96 2.22 -10.44
CA ILE A 38 3.42 2.25 -9.07
C ILE A 38 1.90 2.45 -9.05
N LEU A 39 1.34 3.20 -10.00
CA LEU A 39 -0.10 3.38 -10.15
C LEU A 39 -0.83 2.09 -10.57
N ILE A 40 -0.25 1.35 -11.52
CA ILE A 40 -0.87 0.13 -12.08
C ILE A 40 -0.72 -1.07 -11.14
N SER A 41 0.33 -1.12 -10.33
CA SER A 41 0.68 -2.29 -9.52
C SER A 41 -0.37 -2.67 -8.46
N PRO A 42 -0.95 -1.72 -7.70
CA PRO A 42 -2.04 -2.01 -6.78
C PRO A 42 -3.28 -2.57 -7.47
N MET A 43 -3.54 -2.18 -8.73
CA MET A 43 -4.66 -2.74 -9.51
C MET A 43 -4.46 -4.23 -9.77
N LEU A 44 -3.21 -4.67 -10.01
CA LEU A 44 -2.87 -6.09 -10.17
C LEU A 44 -2.91 -6.86 -8.85
N SER A 45 -2.44 -6.24 -7.75
CA SER A 45 -2.36 -6.84 -6.41
C SER A 45 -3.73 -7.15 -5.79
N LEU A 46 -4.76 -6.36 -6.10
CA LEU A 46 -6.07 -6.50 -5.47
C LEU A 46 -6.62 -7.93 -5.62
N ARG A 47 -6.82 -8.63 -4.49
CA ARG A 47 -7.29 -10.04 -4.46
C ARG A 47 -6.43 -10.98 -5.31
N THR A 48 -5.11 -10.81 -5.31
CA THR A 48 -4.17 -11.69 -5.99
C THR A 48 -2.96 -11.91 -5.11
N LYS A 49 -2.42 -13.13 -5.11
CA LYS A 49 -1.24 -13.47 -4.32
C LYS A 49 -0.05 -12.65 -4.80
N ASP A 50 0.72 -12.16 -3.84
CA ASP A 50 1.94 -11.39 -4.03
C ASP A 50 2.87 -11.97 -5.12
N ALA A 51 3.22 -13.26 -5.06
CA ALA A 51 4.08 -13.89 -6.06
C ALA A 51 3.49 -13.85 -7.49
N THR A 52 2.16 -14.05 -7.62
CA THR A 52 1.45 -13.95 -8.91
C THR A 52 1.45 -12.52 -9.43
N THR A 53 1.24 -11.55 -8.55
CA THR A 53 1.31 -10.12 -8.90
C THR A 53 2.70 -9.73 -9.37
N ALA A 54 3.76 -10.13 -8.68
CA ALA A 54 5.14 -9.83 -9.07
C ALA A 54 5.47 -10.36 -10.47
N ALA A 55 5.13 -11.63 -10.74
CA ALA A 55 5.35 -12.25 -12.04
C ALA A 55 4.56 -11.54 -13.17
N ALA A 56 3.30 -11.19 -12.91
CA ALA A 56 2.44 -10.48 -13.86
C ALA A 56 2.94 -9.07 -14.15
N SER A 57 3.27 -8.29 -13.12
CA SER A 57 3.85 -6.95 -13.25
C SER A 57 5.13 -6.97 -14.08
N LYS A 58 6.05 -7.93 -13.81
CA LYS A 58 7.30 -8.07 -14.57
C LYS A 58 7.04 -8.32 -16.06
N ARG A 59 6.13 -9.24 -16.40
CA ARG A 59 5.79 -9.52 -17.81
C ARG A 59 5.15 -8.33 -18.50
N LEU A 60 4.18 -7.69 -17.83
CA LEU A 60 3.47 -6.53 -18.36
C LEU A 60 4.43 -5.37 -18.62
N PHE A 61 5.16 -4.92 -17.60
CA PHE A 61 5.98 -3.72 -17.71
C PHE A 61 7.18 -3.90 -18.61
N ARG A 62 7.64 -5.14 -18.87
CA ARG A 62 8.62 -5.40 -19.93
C ARG A 62 8.10 -5.02 -21.32
N VAL A 63 6.79 -5.09 -21.53
CA VAL A 63 6.13 -4.78 -22.81
C VAL A 63 5.53 -3.37 -22.81
N ALA A 64 4.87 -2.97 -21.73
CA ALA A 64 4.12 -1.73 -21.63
C ALA A 64 4.23 -1.12 -20.22
N ASP A 65 5.16 -0.18 -20.08
CA ASP A 65 5.46 0.59 -18.86
C ASP A 65 5.08 2.07 -18.98
N THR A 66 4.31 2.45 -20.00
CA THR A 66 3.79 3.82 -20.13
C THR A 66 2.31 3.79 -20.53
N PRO A 67 1.55 4.88 -20.28
CA PRO A 67 0.16 4.96 -20.71
C PRO A 67 0.00 4.71 -22.22
N ARG A 68 0.88 5.29 -23.04
CA ARG A 68 0.86 5.10 -24.50
C ARG A 68 1.03 3.64 -24.90
N LYS A 69 2.01 2.95 -24.32
CA LYS A 69 2.25 1.53 -24.60
C LYS A 69 1.07 0.67 -24.15
N ILE A 70 0.46 0.95 -23.00
CA ILE A 70 -0.72 0.20 -22.53
C ILE A 70 -1.91 0.38 -23.47
N VAL A 71 -2.19 1.61 -23.93
CA VAL A 71 -3.31 1.87 -24.85
C VAL A 71 -3.10 1.21 -26.21
N ALA A 72 -1.85 1.17 -26.70
CA ALA A 72 -1.48 0.53 -27.97
C ALA A 72 -1.66 -1.00 -27.96
N LEU A 73 -1.63 -1.66 -26.81
CA LEU A 73 -1.88 -3.10 -26.72
C LEU A 73 -3.37 -3.43 -26.94
N SER A 74 -3.64 -4.54 -27.64
CA SER A 74 -4.99 -5.11 -27.69
C SER A 74 -5.42 -5.58 -26.30
N HIS A 75 -6.73 -5.59 -26.06
CA HIS A 75 -7.27 -6.00 -24.76
C HIS A 75 -6.83 -7.44 -24.39
N SER A 76 -6.97 -8.38 -25.34
CA SER A 76 -6.51 -9.77 -25.17
C SER A 76 -5.01 -9.87 -24.88
N ARG A 77 -4.17 -8.98 -25.44
CA ARG A 77 -2.74 -8.99 -25.14
C ARG A 77 -2.45 -8.59 -23.71
N ILE A 78 -3.15 -7.59 -23.17
CA ILE A 78 -3.01 -7.19 -21.76
C ILE A 78 -3.41 -8.35 -20.86
N GLU A 79 -4.56 -8.98 -21.12
CA GLU A 79 -5.05 -10.14 -20.38
C GLU A 79 -4.03 -11.28 -20.32
N LYS A 80 -3.45 -11.66 -21.47
CA LYS A 80 -2.40 -12.69 -21.56
C LYS A 80 -1.16 -12.31 -20.74
N LEU A 81 -0.77 -11.04 -20.72
CA LEU A 81 0.40 -10.60 -19.95
C LEU A 81 0.18 -10.71 -18.44
N ILE A 82 -1.04 -10.42 -17.97
CA ILE A 82 -1.36 -10.37 -16.54
C ILE A 82 -1.96 -11.68 -16.00
N TYR A 83 -2.37 -12.63 -16.83
CA TYR A 83 -2.82 -13.95 -16.37
C TYR A 83 -1.73 -14.68 -15.53
N PRO A 84 -2.04 -15.37 -14.41
CA PRO A 84 -3.36 -15.70 -13.86
C PRO A 84 -3.82 -14.74 -12.73
N VAL A 85 -3.53 -13.45 -12.82
CA VAL A 85 -4.04 -12.46 -11.85
C VAL A 85 -5.55 -12.60 -11.72
N GLY A 86 -6.08 -12.58 -10.49
CA GLY A 86 -7.52 -12.69 -10.24
C GLY A 86 -8.27 -11.51 -10.87
N PHE A 87 -9.43 -11.77 -11.49
CA PHE A 87 -10.23 -10.77 -12.21
C PHE A 87 -9.47 -10.05 -13.35
N TYR A 88 -8.58 -10.77 -14.05
CA TYR A 88 -7.71 -10.17 -15.06
C TYR A 88 -8.47 -9.44 -16.19
N HIS A 89 -9.62 -9.95 -16.65
CA HIS A 89 -10.46 -9.25 -17.65
C HIS A 89 -10.83 -7.83 -17.20
N THR A 90 -11.41 -7.71 -16.01
CA THR A 90 -11.81 -6.41 -15.43
C THR A 90 -10.61 -5.52 -15.19
N LYS A 91 -9.50 -6.08 -14.67
CA LYS A 91 -8.27 -5.32 -14.43
C LYS A 91 -7.65 -4.79 -15.71
N ALA A 92 -7.57 -5.60 -16.77
CA ALA A 92 -7.09 -5.17 -18.08
C ALA A 92 -7.90 -3.98 -18.62
N ARG A 93 -9.24 -4.01 -18.45
CA ARG A 93 -10.13 -2.91 -18.85
C ARG A 93 -9.85 -1.65 -18.04
N SER A 94 -9.78 -1.75 -16.72
CA SER A 94 -9.50 -0.61 -15.83
C SER A 94 -8.13 0.02 -16.09
N MET A 95 -7.11 -0.80 -16.35
CA MET A 95 -5.76 -0.32 -16.68
C MET A 95 -5.75 0.46 -17.99
N LYS A 96 -6.41 -0.07 -19.04
CA LYS A 96 -6.51 0.62 -20.33
C LYS A 96 -7.29 1.93 -20.21
N LYS A 97 -8.41 1.92 -19.48
CA LYS A 97 -9.20 3.14 -19.20
C LYS A 97 -8.39 4.18 -18.43
N THR A 98 -7.64 3.77 -17.41
CA THR A 98 -6.75 4.66 -16.65
C THR A 98 -5.68 5.28 -17.56
N ALA A 99 -5.05 4.45 -18.41
CA ALA A 99 -4.05 4.92 -19.36
C ALA A 99 -4.63 5.92 -20.38
N GLN A 100 -5.85 5.70 -20.88
CA GLN A 100 -6.56 6.65 -21.75
C GLN A 100 -6.79 8.00 -21.06
N VAL A 101 -7.33 7.99 -19.83
CA VAL A 101 -7.55 9.22 -19.04
C VAL A 101 -6.23 9.98 -18.82
N LEU A 102 -5.12 9.27 -18.56
CA LEU A 102 -3.81 9.90 -18.44
C LEU A 102 -3.37 10.59 -19.73
N LEU A 103 -3.61 9.97 -20.90
CA LEU A 103 -3.27 10.59 -22.18
C LEU A 103 -4.12 11.83 -22.47
N GLU A 104 -5.44 11.73 -22.26
CA GLU A 104 -6.41 12.77 -22.58
C GLU A 104 -6.31 13.98 -21.63
N LYS A 105 -6.32 13.74 -20.31
CA LYS A 105 -6.39 14.81 -19.31
C LYS A 105 -5.02 15.26 -18.79
N TYR A 106 -4.05 14.36 -18.79
CA TYR A 106 -2.75 14.58 -18.14
C TYR A 106 -1.56 14.49 -19.09
N ARG A 107 -1.81 14.56 -20.41
CA ARG A 107 -0.78 14.52 -21.48
C ARG A 107 0.16 13.32 -21.37
N GLY A 108 -0.35 12.20 -20.86
CA GLY A 108 0.38 10.95 -20.65
C GLY A 108 1.26 10.90 -19.41
N LYS A 109 1.17 11.91 -18.52
CA LYS A 109 1.91 11.94 -17.24
C LYS A 109 0.99 11.55 -16.09
N VAL A 110 1.53 10.83 -15.11
CA VAL A 110 0.82 10.56 -13.86
C VAL A 110 0.81 11.84 -13.02
N PRO A 111 -0.34 12.29 -12.50
CA PRO A 111 -0.38 13.44 -11.61
C PRO A 111 0.26 13.13 -10.26
N ASP A 112 0.84 14.13 -9.63
CA ASP A 112 1.65 14.02 -8.41
C ASP A 112 0.95 14.55 -7.16
N THR A 113 -0.37 14.75 -7.22
CA THR A 113 -1.23 15.16 -6.11
C THR A 113 -2.31 14.13 -5.86
N ILE A 114 -2.70 13.96 -4.59
CA ILE A 114 -3.69 12.97 -4.18
C ILE A 114 -5.04 13.28 -4.83
N GLU A 115 -5.42 14.55 -4.86
CA GLU A 115 -6.69 15.07 -5.39
C GLU A 115 -6.89 14.66 -6.85
N LYS A 116 -5.86 14.84 -7.68
CA LYS A 116 -5.90 14.45 -9.09
C LYS A 116 -5.83 12.94 -9.28
N LEU A 117 -5.05 12.25 -8.43
CA LEU A 117 -4.90 10.79 -8.51
C LEU A 117 -6.21 10.07 -8.21
N VAL A 118 -7.00 10.53 -7.23
CA VAL A 118 -8.28 9.89 -6.88
C VAL A 118 -9.39 10.09 -7.92
N GLU A 119 -9.22 11.02 -8.86
CA GLU A 119 -10.10 11.16 -10.02
C GLU A 119 -9.87 10.04 -11.06
N LEU A 120 -8.73 9.33 -10.99
CA LEU A 120 -8.44 8.24 -11.92
C LEU A 120 -9.31 7.01 -11.62
N PRO A 121 -9.79 6.30 -12.66
CA PRO A 121 -10.66 5.13 -12.48
C PRO A 121 -10.03 4.04 -11.61
N GLY A 122 -10.70 3.68 -10.51
CA GLY A 122 -10.25 2.63 -9.61
C GLY A 122 -9.10 3.02 -8.67
N VAL A 123 -8.74 4.31 -8.62
CA VAL A 123 -7.70 4.82 -7.73
C VAL A 123 -8.33 5.41 -6.47
N GLY A 124 -8.19 4.69 -5.35
CA GLY A 124 -8.54 5.21 -4.03
C GLY A 124 -7.38 5.95 -3.37
N ARG A 125 -7.64 6.59 -2.22
CA ARG A 125 -6.63 7.33 -1.46
C ARG A 125 -5.38 6.53 -1.08
N LYS A 126 -5.50 5.22 -0.81
CA LYS A 126 -4.32 4.36 -0.53
C LYS A 126 -3.40 4.32 -1.75
N THR A 127 -3.94 4.04 -2.93
CA THR A 127 -3.19 4.00 -4.19
C THR A 127 -2.60 5.37 -4.51
N ALA A 128 -3.36 6.45 -4.32
CA ALA A 128 -2.86 7.79 -4.52
C ALA A 128 -1.67 8.12 -3.60
N ASN A 129 -1.77 7.80 -2.31
CA ASN A 129 -0.65 7.96 -1.37
C ASN A 129 0.57 7.10 -1.75
N LEU A 130 0.36 5.87 -2.26
CA LEU A 130 1.46 5.03 -2.75
C LEU A 130 2.18 5.69 -3.93
N VAL A 131 1.45 6.23 -4.89
CA VAL A 131 2.03 6.92 -6.06
C VAL A 131 2.78 8.18 -5.64
N VAL A 132 2.19 9.02 -4.79
CA VAL A 132 2.84 10.23 -4.25
C VAL A 132 4.10 9.88 -3.48
N SER A 133 4.04 8.86 -2.61
CA SER A 133 5.16 8.48 -1.75
C SER A 133 6.27 7.77 -2.51
N LEU A 134 5.95 6.68 -3.20
CA LEU A 134 6.95 5.82 -3.84
C LEU A 134 7.32 6.33 -5.23
N GLY A 135 6.36 6.87 -5.99
CA GLY A 135 6.59 7.33 -7.36
C GLY A 135 7.20 8.73 -7.44
N PHE A 136 6.80 9.62 -6.53
CA PHE A 136 7.29 11.01 -6.53
C PHE A 136 8.22 11.33 -5.36
N GLY A 137 8.47 10.38 -4.44
CA GLY A 137 9.31 10.61 -3.27
C GLY A 137 8.75 11.64 -2.29
N LYS A 138 7.46 11.96 -2.38
CA LYS A 138 6.81 12.99 -1.57
C LYS A 138 6.28 12.42 -0.25
N ASP A 139 5.97 13.31 0.68
CA ASP A 139 5.41 12.95 1.99
C ASP A 139 3.99 12.36 1.86
N GLY A 140 3.88 11.03 1.89
CA GLY A 140 2.62 10.29 1.91
C GLY A 140 2.56 9.27 3.05
N ILE A 141 1.38 9.11 3.67
CA ILE A 141 1.14 8.06 4.65
C ILE A 141 0.11 7.08 4.08
N CYS A 142 0.57 5.88 3.75
CA CYS A 142 -0.32 4.83 3.26
C CYS A 142 -1.02 4.15 4.43
N VAL A 143 -2.32 4.42 4.62
CA VAL A 143 -3.12 3.75 5.64
C VAL A 143 -4.00 2.67 5.01
N ASP A 144 -3.79 1.42 5.43
CA ASP A 144 -4.69 0.31 5.15
C ASP A 144 -5.28 -0.27 6.42
N THR A 145 -5.92 -1.44 6.31
CA THR A 145 -6.57 -2.11 7.45
C THR A 145 -5.58 -2.49 8.56
N HIS A 146 -4.30 -2.74 8.25
CA HIS A 146 -3.28 -3.05 9.24
C HIS A 146 -2.84 -1.79 9.96
N VAL A 147 -2.45 -0.74 9.21
CA VAL A 147 -2.04 0.54 9.77
C VAL A 147 -3.15 1.13 10.63
N HIS A 148 -4.39 1.15 10.11
CA HIS A 148 -5.57 1.62 10.83
C HIS A 148 -5.78 0.83 12.13
N ARG A 149 -5.89 -0.50 12.05
CA ARG A 149 -6.15 -1.36 13.21
C ARG A 149 -5.05 -1.24 14.27
N ILE A 150 -3.79 -1.32 13.87
CA ILE A 150 -2.67 -1.37 14.82
C ILE A 150 -2.45 0.00 15.46
N SER A 151 -2.56 1.10 14.70
CA SER A 151 -2.43 2.45 15.27
C SER A 151 -3.51 2.73 16.32
N ASN A 152 -4.74 2.26 16.08
CA ASN A 152 -5.84 2.35 17.05
C ASN A 152 -5.62 1.42 18.25
N ARG A 153 -5.21 0.15 18.04
CA ARG A 153 -4.91 -0.80 19.13
C ARG A 153 -3.78 -0.34 20.04
N LEU A 154 -2.73 0.25 19.48
CA LEU A 154 -1.66 0.89 20.25
C LEU A 154 -2.21 2.00 21.14
N GLY A 155 -3.33 2.62 20.75
CA GLY A 155 -3.87 3.83 21.36
C GLY A 155 -3.08 5.08 20.98
N TYR A 156 -2.40 5.04 19.83
CA TYR A 156 -1.64 6.17 19.28
C TYR A 156 -2.58 7.18 18.59
N VAL A 157 -3.61 6.65 17.91
CA VAL A 157 -4.74 7.40 17.35
C VAL A 157 -6.06 6.81 17.88
N ARG A 158 -7.15 7.57 17.75
CA ARG A 158 -8.52 7.13 18.04
C ARG A 158 -9.42 7.63 16.92
N THR A 159 -9.71 6.75 15.96
CA THR A 159 -10.36 7.09 14.69
C THR A 159 -11.24 5.93 14.22
N LYS A 160 -12.28 6.22 13.45
CA LYS A 160 -13.23 5.21 12.96
C LYS A 160 -12.89 4.70 11.56
N THR A 161 -12.18 5.51 10.76
CA THR A 161 -11.88 5.17 9.36
C THR A 161 -10.38 5.25 9.05
N PRO A 162 -9.88 4.51 8.03
CA PRO A 162 -8.50 4.65 7.55
C PRO A 162 -8.16 6.08 7.12
N HIS A 163 -9.12 6.79 6.54
CA HIS A 163 -8.99 8.19 6.15
C HIS A 163 -8.73 9.08 7.37
N GLU A 164 -9.54 8.97 8.43
CA GLU A 164 -9.28 9.70 9.68
C GLU A 164 -7.93 9.33 10.30
N THR A 165 -7.54 8.06 10.25
CA THR A 165 -6.21 7.62 10.72
C THR A 165 -5.09 8.30 9.94
N GLU A 166 -5.19 8.44 8.62
CA GLU A 166 -4.19 9.13 7.81
C GLU A 166 -3.94 10.54 8.33
N PHE A 167 -5.00 11.34 8.48
CA PHE A 167 -4.89 12.72 8.96
C PHE A 167 -4.42 12.78 10.42
N ALA A 168 -4.84 11.84 11.28
CA ALA A 168 -4.37 11.76 12.66
C ALA A 168 -2.87 11.42 12.74
N LEU A 169 -2.37 10.53 11.87
CA LEU A 169 -0.96 10.21 11.76
C LEU A 169 -0.16 11.39 11.22
N ARG A 170 -0.64 12.09 10.18
CA ARG A 170 0.02 13.30 9.64
C ARG A 170 0.24 14.38 10.70
N LYS A 171 -0.67 14.50 11.67
CA LYS A 171 -0.57 15.47 12.77
C LYS A 171 0.40 15.06 13.89
N LYS A 172 0.68 13.77 14.07
CA LYS A 172 1.35 13.25 15.29
C LYS A 172 2.63 12.46 15.02
N LEU A 173 2.71 11.75 13.89
CA LEU A 173 3.82 10.88 13.54
C LEU A 173 4.95 11.73 12.94
N PRO A 174 6.19 11.66 13.47
CA PRO A 174 7.32 12.33 12.85
C PRO A 174 7.51 11.94 11.38
N ARG A 175 7.77 12.93 10.51
CA ARG A 175 7.87 12.75 9.04
C ARG A 175 8.85 11.66 8.61
N LYS A 176 9.97 11.52 9.32
CA LYS A 176 10.99 10.46 9.12
C LYS A 176 10.45 9.02 9.14
N TYR A 177 9.23 8.81 9.63
CA TYR A 177 8.59 7.49 9.71
C TYR A 177 7.46 7.27 8.70
N TRP A 178 7.09 8.29 7.92
CA TRP A 178 5.90 8.22 7.06
C TRP A 178 6.02 7.18 5.95
N GLN A 179 7.20 7.03 5.37
CA GLN A 179 7.47 6.04 4.32
C GLN A 179 7.46 4.61 4.88
N ASP A 180 8.07 4.39 6.05
CA ASP A 180 8.25 3.06 6.61
C ASP A 180 6.99 2.49 7.29
N ILE A 181 6.12 3.37 7.83
CA ILE A 181 5.07 2.95 8.77
C ILE A 181 4.11 1.91 8.18
N ASN A 182 3.81 2.00 6.87
CA ASN A 182 2.92 1.05 6.23
C ASN A 182 3.51 -0.36 6.26
N VAL A 183 4.73 -0.52 5.73
CA VAL A 183 5.37 -1.83 5.58
C VAL A 183 5.64 -2.46 6.94
N LEU A 184 6.09 -1.67 7.92
CA LEU A 184 6.29 -2.13 9.28
C LEU A 184 4.99 -2.69 9.89
N LEU A 185 3.90 -1.95 9.79
CA LEU A 185 2.63 -2.36 10.42
C LEU A 185 1.89 -3.43 9.65
N VAL A 186 2.00 -3.48 8.32
CA VAL A 186 1.44 -4.60 7.53
C VAL A 186 2.15 -5.89 7.89
N THR A 187 3.49 -5.91 7.84
CA THR A 187 4.30 -7.08 8.20
C THR A 187 4.02 -7.53 9.64
N TRP A 188 3.96 -6.58 10.58
CA TRP A 188 3.62 -6.87 11.97
C TRP A 188 2.20 -7.41 12.13
N GLY A 189 1.25 -6.85 11.39
CA GLY A 189 -0.16 -7.20 11.46
C GLY A 189 -0.49 -8.57 10.86
N GLN A 190 0.29 -9.02 9.88
CA GLN A 190 0.16 -10.35 9.29
C GLN A 190 0.73 -11.45 10.22
N ASN A 191 1.80 -11.15 10.95
CA ASN A 191 2.53 -12.16 11.73
C ASN A 191 2.21 -12.19 13.23
N VAL A 192 1.93 -11.02 13.82
CA VAL A 192 1.78 -10.84 15.27
C VAL A 192 0.43 -10.23 15.64
N CYS A 193 0.13 -9.03 15.12
CA CYS A 193 -1.08 -8.29 15.48
C CYS A 193 -2.29 -8.63 14.58
N ALA A 194 -2.61 -9.92 14.51
CA ALA A 194 -3.72 -10.47 13.74
C ALA A 194 -5.08 -9.83 14.12
N PRO A 195 -6.03 -9.71 13.18
CA PRO A 195 -7.33 -9.11 13.47
C PRO A 195 -8.10 -9.89 14.55
N ILE A 196 -8.04 -11.22 14.51
CA ILE A 196 -8.67 -12.12 15.49
C ILE A 196 -7.57 -12.77 16.33
N SER A 197 -7.67 -12.67 17.65
CA SER A 197 -6.73 -13.24 18.62
C SER A 197 -5.25 -12.90 18.29
N PRO A 198 -4.83 -11.62 18.37
CA PRO A 198 -3.42 -11.24 18.17
C PRO A 198 -2.51 -12.00 19.16
N ARG A 199 -1.27 -12.25 18.74
CA ARG A 199 -0.21 -12.90 19.53
C ARG A 199 0.45 -11.90 20.50
N CYS A 200 -0.30 -11.43 21.47
CA CYS A 200 0.16 -10.48 22.48
C CYS A 200 1.25 -11.07 23.40
N SER A 201 1.22 -12.37 23.74
CA SER A 201 2.24 -12.99 24.63
C SER A 201 3.67 -12.82 24.12
N VAL A 202 3.86 -12.93 22.81
CA VAL A 202 5.16 -12.81 22.12
C VAL A 202 5.35 -11.47 21.40
N CYS A 203 4.46 -10.50 21.63
CA CYS A 203 4.50 -9.21 20.93
C CYS A 203 5.60 -8.32 21.50
N ALA A 204 6.69 -8.12 20.74
CA ALA A 204 7.84 -7.30 21.15
C ALA A 204 7.49 -5.84 21.49
N ILE A 205 6.38 -5.31 20.97
CA ILE A 205 5.92 -3.94 21.25
C ILE A 205 4.80 -3.86 22.29
N ARG A 206 4.48 -4.98 22.96
CA ARG A 206 3.47 -5.05 24.04
C ARG A 206 3.69 -4.02 25.15
N PRO A 207 4.93 -3.74 25.62
CA PRO A 207 5.15 -2.77 26.70
C PRO A 207 4.62 -1.35 26.40
N TRP A 208 4.46 -0.99 25.12
CA TRP A 208 3.94 0.33 24.71
C TRP A 208 2.52 0.26 24.12
N CYS A 209 1.88 -0.91 24.11
CA CYS A 209 0.58 -1.12 23.48
C CYS A 209 -0.55 -1.03 24.52
N LYS A 210 -1.50 -0.08 24.32
CA LYS A 210 -2.68 0.03 25.18
C LYS A 210 -3.74 -1.06 24.94
N ARG A 211 -3.57 -1.88 23.90
CA ARG A 211 -4.47 -3.00 23.53
C ARG A 211 -5.93 -2.56 23.38
N VAL A 212 -6.16 -1.34 22.89
CA VAL A 212 -7.51 -0.79 22.70
C VAL A 212 -8.32 -1.70 21.78
N GLY A 213 -9.48 -2.16 22.23
CA GLY A 213 -10.37 -3.04 21.46
C GLY A 213 -9.84 -4.47 21.25
N VAL A 214 -8.83 -4.91 22.01
CA VAL A 214 -8.37 -6.31 22.00
C VAL A 214 -9.09 -7.08 23.10
N GLY A 215 -10.12 -7.84 22.75
CA GLY A 215 -10.84 -8.70 23.69
C GLY A 215 -10.11 -10.01 23.98
N LYS A 216 -9.91 -10.85 22.95
CA LYS A 216 -9.16 -12.12 23.04
C LYS A 216 -7.76 -11.95 22.45
N SER A 217 -6.76 -12.56 23.07
CA SER A 217 -5.39 -12.64 22.56
C SER A 217 -4.70 -13.90 23.05
N ARG A 218 -3.71 -14.35 22.29
CA ARG A 218 -2.77 -15.40 22.68
C ARG A 218 -1.40 -14.84 22.96
#